data_AF-A0A1B6GI20-F1
#
_entry.id   AF-A0A1B6GI20-F1
#
_cell.length_a   1.000
_cell.length_b   1.000
_cell.length_c   1.000
_cell.angle_alpha   90.00
_cell.angle_beta   90.00
_cell.angle_gamma   90.00
#
_symmetry.space_group_name_H-M   'P 1'
#
loop_
_entity.id
_entity.type
_entity.pdbx_description
1 polymer ?
#
loop_
_entity_poly.entity_id
_entity_poly.type
_entity_poly.pdbx_seq_one_letter_code
_entity_poly.pdbx_strand_id
1 'polypeptide(L)'
;SMVDIDRIKKVQNMAVCFIHNLRKYDHLSAHRKAAKLLPMETVCRLQTCHLIHRVLALQEPRYLAERLPCRGGVADHRTRQNDQLHFPRVRLEIGRRSFRTLPPGCTTPSPVI
;
A
#
# COMPACT_ATOMS: atom_id res chain seq x y z
N SER A 1 10.00 -2.22 8.74
CA SER A 1 9.28 -1.67 9.91
C SER A 1 9.77 -0.25 10.16
N MET A 2 9.03 0.64 10.85
CA MET A 2 9.49 2.02 11.11
C MET A 2 10.87 2.07 11.82
N VAL A 3 11.17 1.03 12.61
CA VAL A 3 12.45 0.82 13.30
C VAL A 3 13.64 0.71 12.35
N ASP A 4 13.46 0.11 11.17
CA ASP A 4 14.55 -0.09 10.21
C ASP A 4 14.97 1.23 9.55
N ILE A 5 14.01 2.11 9.27
CA ILE A 5 14.24 3.41 8.62
C ILE A 5 15.09 4.31 9.52
N ASP A 6 14.83 4.31 10.82
CA ASP A 6 15.62 5.08 11.78
C ASP A 6 17.07 4.59 11.88
N ARG A 7 17.29 3.27 11.79
CA ARG A 7 18.65 2.71 11.75
C ARG A 7 19.39 3.14 10.49
N ILE A 8 18.74 3.04 9.33
CA ILE A 8 19.33 3.46 8.05
C ILE A 8 19.63 4.97 8.06
N LYS A 9 18.72 5.80 8.60
CA LYS A 9 18.93 7.24 8.76
C LYS A 9 20.12 7.56 9.66
N LYS A 10 20.32 6.82 10.76
CA LYS A 10 21.50 6.98 11.62
C LYS A 10 22.79 6.65 10.88
N VAL A 11 22.81 5.57 10.10
CA VAL A 11 23.97 5.21 9.26
C VAL A 11 24.27 6.29 8.23
N GLN A 12 23.25 6.81 7.52
CA GLN A 12 23.43 7.92 6.59
C GLN A 12 24.01 9.16 7.29
N ASN A 13 23.45 9.54 8.44
CA ASN A 13 23.91 10.70 9.20
C ASN A 13 25.37 10.53 9.66
N MET A 14 25.74 9.33 10.13
CA MET A 14 27.12 9.03 10.50
C MET A 14 28.08 9.15 9.32
N ALA A 15 27.70 8.66 8.13
CA ALA A 15 28.49 8.81 6.92
C ALA A 15 28.69 10.28 6.54
N VAL A 16 27.64 11.10 6.65
CA VAL A 16 27.72 12.55 6.40
C VAL A 16 28.66 13.22 7.41
N CYS A 17 28.55 12.88 8.70
CA CYS A 17 29.47 13.40 9.71
C CYS A 17 30.93 13.04 9.40
N PHE A 18 31.17 11.79 8.98
CA PHE A 18 32.49 11.30 8.65
C PHE A 18 33.11 12.05 7.45
N ILE A 19 32.37 12.19 6.36
CA ILE A 19 32.85 12.84 5.12
C ILE A 19 33.14 14.32 5.36
N HIS A 20 32.30 15.00 6.13
CA HIS A 20 32.42 16.45 6.38
C HIS A 20 33.17 16.78 7.68
N ASN A 21 33.73 15.78 8.36
CA ASN A 21 34.42 15.89 9.65
C ASN A 21 33.63 16.69 10.70
N LEU A 22 32.32 16.41 10.81
CA LEU A 22 31.38 17.09 11.70
C LEU A 22 31.29 16.39 13.06
N ARG A 23 31.00 17.18 14.08
CA ARG A 23 30.72 16.68 15.43
C ARG A 23 29.31 16.10 15.50
N LYS A 24 29.07 15.24 16.50
CA LYS A 24 27.80 14.51 16.69
C LYS A 24 26.54 15.41 16.72
N TYR A 25 26.67 16.64 17.20
CA TYR A 25 25.55 17.57 17.40
C TYR A 25 25.49 18.68 16.34
N ASP A 26 26.37 18.64 15.33
CA ASP A 26 26.36 19.64 14.27
C ASP A 26 25.14 19.48 13.36
N HIS A 27 24.70 20.59 12.79
CA HIS A 27 23.49 20.60 11.98
C HIS A 27 23.71 20.00 10.59
N LEU A 28 23.27 18.75 10.40
CA LEU A 28 23.54 17.97 9.18
C LEU A 28 22.68 18.35 7.96
N SER A 29 21.71 19.25 8.07
CA SER A 29 20.80 19.55 6.95
C SER A 29 21.53 20.22 5.78
N ALA A 30 22.41 21.20 6.07
CA ALA A 30 23.19 21.91 5.07
C ALA A 30 24.17 20.97 4.34
N HIS A 31 24.88 20.13 5.09
CA HIS A 31 25.83 19.17 4.54
C HIS A 31 25.16 18.07 3.72
N ARG A 32 24.00 17.56 4.15
CA ARG A 32 23.21 16.62 3.34
C ARG A 32 22.77 17.23 2.01
N LYS A 33 22.34 18.49 2.02
CA LYS A 33 21.94 19.21 0.80
C LYS A 33 23.15 19.46 -0.12
N ALA A 34 24.29 19.84 0.45
CA ALA A 34 25.55 20.02 -0.30
C ALA A 34 26.03 18.70 -0.93
N ALA A 35 25.91 17.58 -0.20
CA ALA A 35 26.22 16.24 -0.69
C ALA A 35 25.17 15.67 -1.66
N LYS A 36 24.11 16.43 -2.00
CA LYS A 36 22.99 16.00 -2.84
C LYS A 36 22.35 14.69 -2.37
N LEU A 37 22.38 14.44 -1.06
CA LEU A 37 21.83 13.23 -0.46
C LEU A 37 20.35 13.38 -0.20
N LEU A 38 19.57 12.45 -0.74
CA LEU A 38 18.14 12.36 -0.47
C LEU A 38 17.89 11.86 0.96
N PRO A 39 16.79 12.30 1.61
CA PRO A 39 16.32 11.68 2.83
C PRO A 39 16.06 10.19 2.62
N MET A 40 16.44 9.34 3.57
CA MET A 40 16.26 7.89 3.45
C MET A 40 14.80 7.48 3.22
N GLU A 41 13.84 8.21 3.79
CA GLU A 41 12.42 7.97 3.51
C GLU A 41 12.11 8.12 2.02
N THR A 42 12.63 9.16 1.37
CA THR A 42 12.46 9.39 -0.06
C THR A 42 13.13 8.29 -0.88
N VAL A 43 14.34 7.86 -0.47
CA VAL A 43 15.06 6.76 -1.14
C VAL A 43 14.26 5.45 -1.04
N CYS A 44 13.74 5.11 0.14
CA CYS A 44 12.92 3.91 0.33
C CYS A 44 11.65 3.96 -0.52
N ARG A 45 10.96 5.11 -0.58
CA ARG A 45 9.79 5.32 -1.44
C ARG A 45 10.15 5.13 -2.91
N LEU A 46 11.23 5.76 -3.38
CA LEU A 46 11.69 5.64 -4.76
C LEU A 46 12.01 4.19 -5.12
N GLN A 47 12.76 3.48 -4.27
CA GLN A 47 13.09 2.07 -4.47
C GLN A 47 11.84 1.20 -4.51
N THR A 48 10.87 1.46 -3.63
CA THR A 48 9.58 0.75 -3.61
C THR A 48 8.81 0.99 -4.90
N CYS A 49 8.69 2.26 -5.35
CA CYS A 49 8.05 2.60 -6.62
C CYS A 49 8.75 1.93 -7.81
N HIS A 50 10.09 1.91 -7.81
CA HIS A 50 10.87 1.29 -8.87
C HIS A 50 10.68 -0.23 -8.90
N LEU A 51 10.63 -0.86 -7.72
CA LEU A 51 10.34 -2.29 -7.59
C LEU A 51 8.94 -2.62 -8.11
N ILE A 52 7.92 -1.87 -7.69
CA ILE A 52 6.55 -2.06 -8.15
C ILE A 52 6.46 -1.86 -9.67
N HIS A 53 7.07 -0.80 -10.19
CA HIS A 53 7.11 -0.55 -11.62
C HIS A 53 7.76 -1.70 -12.39
N ARG A 54 8.88 -2.22 -11.92
CA ARG A 54 9.53 -3.40 -12.52
C ARG A 54 8.64 -4.64 -12.46
N VAL A 55 7.97 -4.88 -11.34
CA VAL A 55 7.05 -6.01 -11.21
C VAL A 55 5.90 -5.88 -12.21
N LEU A 56 5.32 -4.68 -12.35
CA LEU A 56 4.19 -4.47 -13.25
C LEU A 56 4.61 -4.50 -14.73
N ALA A 57 5.72 -3.86 -15.09
CA ALA A 57 6.15 -3.71 -16.48
C ALA A 57 6.95 -4.90 -17.02
N LEU A 58 7.79 -5.51 -16.17
CA LEU A 58 8.74 -6.57 -16.56
C LEU A 58 8.39 -7.93 -15.96
N GLN A 59 7.39 -8.02 -15.08
CA GLN A 59 7.02 -9.25 -14.36
C GLN A 59 8.19 -9.85 -13.54
N GLU A 60 9.09 -8.97 -13.10
CA GLU A 60 10.25 -9.32 -12.28
C GLU A 60 10.29 -8.47 -11.00
N PRO A 61 10.64 -9.07 -9.84
CA PRO A 61 10.94 -10.48 -9.61
C PRO A 61 9.69 -11.38 -9.66
N ARG A 62 9.81 -12.61 -10.19
CA ARG A 62 8.69 -13.55 -10.36
C ARG A 62 7.91 -13.81 -9.07
N TYR A 63 8.62 -13.98 -7.95
CA TYR A 63 7.98 -14.21 -6.64
C TYR A 63 7.10 -13.04 -6.16
N LEU A 64 7.34 -11.82 -6.64
CA LEU A 64 6.47 -10.66 -6.37
C LEU A 64 5.39 -10.51 -7.43
N ALA A 65 5.70 -10.80 -8.69
CA ALA A 65 4.74 -10.77 -9.79
C ALA A 65 3.55 -11.72 -9.53
N GLU A 66 3.84 -12.94 -9.07
CA GLU A 66 2.81 -13.93 -8.68
C GLU A 66 1.94 -13.46 -7.51
N ARG A 67 2.48 -12.59 -6.63
CA ARG A 67 1.80 -12.10 -5.43
C ARG A 67 1.06 -10.77 -5.64
N LEU A 68 1.32 -10.08 -6.74
CA LEU A 68 0.71 -8.80 -7.10
C LEU A 68 -0.24 -9.04 -8.30
N PRO A 69 -1.41 -9.69 -8.10
CA PRO A 69 -2.33 -9.95 -9.19
C PRO A 69 -2.78 -8.63 -9.81
N CYS A 70 -2.55 -8.48 -11.11
CA CYS A 70 -3.06 -7.36 -11.87
C CYS A 70 -4.59 -7.33 -11.77
N ARG A 71 -5.14 -6.23 -11.24
CA ARG A 71 -6.58 -6.06 -10.97
C ARG A 71 -7.46 -6.13 -12.23
N GLY A 72 -6.87 -6.11 -13.43
CA GLY A 72 -7.56 -6.30 -14.70
C GLY A 72 -8.30 -7.63 -14.80
N GLY A 73 -7.72 -8.74 -14.32
CA GLY A 73 -8.38 -10.05 -14.36
C GLY A 73 -9.54 -10.20 -13.38
N VAL A 74 -9.48 -9.48 -12.24
CA VAL A 74 -10.56 -9.47 -11.23
C VAL A 74 -11.68 -8.51 -11.63
N ALA A 75 -11.35 -7.41 -12.31
CA ALA A 75 -12.34 -6.45 -12.83
C ALA A 75 -13.18 -7.05 -13.97
N ASP A 76 -12.63 -8.01 -14.72
CA ASP A 76 -13.32 -8.69 -15.83
C ASP A 76 -14.07 -9.96 -15.38
N HIS A 77 -14.11 -10.24 -14.07
CA HIS A 77 -15.03 -11.23 -13.52
C HIS A 77 -16.46 -10.71 -13.60
N ARG A 78 -17.11 -10.94 -14.75
CA ARG A 78 -18.56 -10.92 -14.88
C ARG A 78 -19.13 -12.08 -14.05
N THR A 79 -19.34 -11.84 -12.76
CA THR A 79 -20.17 -12.75 -11.95
C THR A 79 -21.57 -12.76 -12.57
N ARG A 80 -22.13 -13.96 -12.80
CA ARG A 80 -23.39 -14.18 -13.53
C ARG A 80 -24.63 -13.53 -12.88
N GLN A 81 -24.45 -12.78 -11.80
CA GLN A 81 -25.49 -12.13 -10.99
C GLN A 81 -25.15 -10.66 -10.68
N ASN A 82 -24.32 -10.01 -11.49
CA ASN A 82 -23.95 -8.60 -11.27
C ASN A 82 -25.19 -7.67 -11.22
N ASP A 83 -26.23 -8.01 -12.01
CA ASP A 83 -27.51 -7.27 -12.05
C ASP A 83 -28.47 -7.64 -10.89
N GLN A 84 -28.15 -8.66 -10.09
CA GLN A 84 -28.93 -9.09 -8.91
C GLN A 84 -28.31 -8.64 -7.58
N LEU A 85 -27.20 -7.90 -7.61
CA LEU A 85 -26.64 -7.24 -6.43
C LEU A 85 -27.48 -6.01 -6.06
N HIS A 86 -28.68 -6.26 -5.56
CA HIS A 86 -29.54 -5.22 -5.00
C HIS A 86 -28.96 -4.78 -3.64
N PHE A 87 -27.99 -3.87 -3.68
CA PHE A 87 -27.55 -3.19 -2.46
C PHE A 87 -28.68 -2.31 -1.96
N PRO A 88 -29.27 -2.57 -0.78
CA PRO A 88 -30.22 -1.63 -0.21
C PRO A 88 -29.48 -0.30 -0.02
N ARG A 89 -30.03 0.79 -0.56
CA ARG A 89 -29.53 2.15 -0.29
C ARG A 89 -29.77 2.46 1.18
N VAL A 90 -28.82 2.08 2.03
CA VAL A 90 -28.86 2.40 3.46
C VAL A 90 -28.54 3.88 3.60
N ARG A 91 -29.57 4.67 3.92
CA ARG A 91 -29.53 6.13 4.02
C ARG A 91 -29.12 6.64 5.41
N LEU A 92 -28.67 5.75 6.31
CA LEU A 92 -28.35 6.08 7.71
C LEU A 92 -27.01 5.48 8.16
N GLU A 93 -26.20 6.32 8.82
CA GLU A 93 -24.84 6.07 9.32
C GLU A 93 -24.69 4.83 10.24
N ILE A 94 -25.78 4.28 10.77
CA ILE A 94 -25.79 3.18 11.76
C ILE A 94 -25.67 1.77 11.12
N GLY A 95 -25.94 1.62 9.81
CA GLY A 95 -25.98 0.30 9.15
C GLY A 95 -24.64 -0.20 8.57
N ARG A 96 -23.54 0.56 8.68
CA ARG A 96 -22.27 0.28 7.97
C ARG A 96 -21.53 -0.99 8.41
N ARG A 97 -21.93 -1.66 9.50
CA ARG A 97 -21.24 -2.85 10.03
C ARG A 97 -21.98 -4.18 9.87
N SER A 98 -23.13 -4.20 9.21
CA SER A 98 -23.91 -5.43 9.07
C SER A 98 -23.76 -6.02 7.66
N PHE A 99 -22.72 -6.80 7.43
CA PHE A 99 -22.68 -7.70 6.26
C PHE A 99 -23.63 -8.88 6.52
N ARG A 100 -24.93 -8.65 6.32
CA ARG A 100 -25.88 -9.74 6.06
C ARG A 100 -26.23 -9.71 4.58
N THR A 101 -25.34 -10.30 3.78
CA THR A 101 -25.71 -10.76 2.44
C THR A 101 -26.41 -12.10 2.61
N LEU A 102 -27.74 -12.14 2.44
CA LEU A 102 -28.45 -13.40 2.27
C LEU A 102 -28.00 -14.04 0.94
N PRO A 103 -27.66 -15.33 0.92
CA PRO A 103 -27.36 -16.02 -0.34
C PRO A 103 -28.63 -16.09 -1.21
N PRO A 104 -28.51 -15.97 -2.55
CA PRO A 104 -29.64 -16.10 -3.46
C PRO A 104 -30.19 -17.54 -3.40
N GLY A 105 -31.37 -17.71 -2.82
CA GLY A 105 -32.03 -19.02 -2.64
C GLY A 105 -32.86 -19.15 -1.36
N CYS A 106 -32.72 -18.24 -0.39
CA CYS A 106 -33.57 -18.25 0.79
C CYS A 106 -34.86 -17.45 0.54
N THR A 107 -35.87 -18.09 -0.05
CA THR A 107 -37.24 -17.60 -0.02
C THR A 107 -37.71 -17.60 1.43
N THR A 108 -38.08 -16.43 1.96
CA THR A 108 -38.85 -16.35 3.21
C THR A 108 -40.15 -17.13 3.02
N PRO A 109 -40.55 -18.05 3.93
CA PRO A 109 -41.91 -18.54 3.88
C PRO A 109 -42.86 -17.36 4.07
N SER A 110 -43.85 -17.26 3.18
CA SER A 110 -44.90 -16.24 3.21
C SER A 110 -45.51 -16.11 4.60
N PRO A 111 -45.86 -14.89 5.06
CA PRO A 111 -46.66 -14.74 6.26
C PRO A 111 -48.03 -15.37 5.99
N VAL A 112 -48.33 -16.46 6.68
CA VAL A 112 -49.69 -16.97 6.80
C VAL A 112 -50.42 -16.01 7.76
N ILE A 113 -51.55 -15.48 7.28
CA ILE A 113 -52.50 -14.67 8.06
C ILE A 113 -53.01 -15.48 9.26
#